data_AF-A0A951C925-F1
#
_entry.id   AF-A0A951C925-F1
#
_cell.length_a   1.000
_cell.length_b   1.000
_cell.length_c   1.000
_cell.angle_alpha   90.00
_cell.angle_beta   90.00
_cell.angle_gamma   90.00
#
_symmetry.space_group_name_H-M   'P 1'
#
loop_
_entity.id
_entity.type
_entity.pdbx_description
1 polymer ?
#
loop_
_entity_poly.entity_id
_entity_poly.type
_entity_poly.pdbx_seq_one_letter_code
_entity_poly.pdbx_strand_id
1 'polypeptide(L)'
;MAFGHPQHRRQESGTAVTNTRNPGKPEMTSMDKFLGTEFRSRYVNPTWIQGMKKEGYAGAGEMRSFVEYLWVWNATVPDLVDDAKWKETFDVYVQGKHKLGRKEFFEKNSPFADQDMTARIVETIRKGYWKADAATTEKALREYVASANQHGVGCSEHTFGNPRFQKYVAEQA
;
A
#
# COMPACT_ATOMS: atom_id res chain seq x y z
N MET A 1 -23.02 32.17 16.07
CA MET A 1 -22.53 31.35 14.94
C MET A 1 -21.38 30.50 15.46
N ALA A 2 -21.59 29.19 15.57
CA ALA A 2 -20.55 28.23 15.90
C ALA A 2 -20.82 26.97 15.08
N PHE A 3 -20.24 26.91 13.88
CA PHE A 3 -20.22 25.67 13.10
C PHE A 3 -19.01 24.87 13.55
N GLY A 4 -19.19 24.04 14.57
CA GLY A 4 -18.22 23.01 14.92
C GLY A 4 -18.14 21.99 13.81
N HIS A 5 -16.94 21.75 13.28
CA HIS A 5 -16.70 20.61 12.39
C HIS A 5 -17.10 19.30 13.08
N PRO A 6 -17.78 18.37 12.38
CA PRO A 6 -18.07 17.07 12.96
C PRO A 6 -16.75 16.34 13.18
N GLN A 7 -16.45 16.05 14.45
CA GLN A 7 -15.45 15.05 14.82
C GLN A 7 -15.89 13.73 14.17
N HIS A 8 -15.10 13.19 13.24
CA HIS A 8 -15.34 11.89 12.63
C HIS A 8 -15.32 10.81 13.73
N ARG A 9 -16.49 10.47 14.27
CA ARG A 9 -16.69 9.24 15.03
C ARG A 9 -16.31 8.11 14.06
N ARG A 10 -15.34 7.26 14.43
CA ARG A 10 -15.11 6.00 13.70
C ARG A 10 -16.45 5.27 13.67
N GLN A 11 -17.09 5.25 12.52
CA GLN A 11 -18.25 4.42 12.31
C GLN A 11 -17.69 3.01 12.12
N GLU A 12 -18.01 2.09 13.03
CA GLU A 12 -17.70 0.69 12.81
C GLU A 12 -18.31 0.27 11.48
N SER A 13 -17.54 -0.44 10.65
CA SER A 13 -18.05 -0.89 9.36
C SER A 13 -19.27 -1.79 9.60
N GLY A 14 -20.33 -1.62 8.81
CA GLY A 14 -21.46 -2.57 8.80
C GLY A 14 -21.07 -3.98 8.33
N THR A 15 -19.83 -4.16 7.86
CA THR A 15 -19.26 -5.42 7.41
C THR A 15 -18.49 -6.10 8.55
N ALA A 16 -18.73 -7.40 8.74
CA ALA A 16 -18.03 -8.23 9.70
C ALA A 16 -17.47 -9.50 9.04
N VAL A 17 -16.49 -10.12 9.69
CA VAL A 17 -15.91 -11.41 9.31
C VAL A 17 -16.06 -12.40 10.45
N THR A 18 -16.39 -13.65 10.12
CA THR A 18 -16.33 -14.77 11.05
C THR A 18 -14.87 -15.10 11.33
N ASN A 19 -14.36 -14.74 12.50
CA ASN A 19 -12.97 -14.95 12.89
C ASN A 19 -12.84 -16.23 13.72
N THR A 20 -12.24 -17.25 13.12
CA THR A 20 -12.04 -18.58 13.73
C THR A 20 -10.57 -18.88 14.04
N ARG A 21 -9.69 -17.86 14.04
CA ARG A 21 -8.25 -18.03 14.30
C ARG A 21 -7.93 -18.60 15.67
N ASN A 22 -8.81 -18.41 16.65
CA ASN A 22 -8.82 -19.15 17.90
C ASN A 22 -9.99 -20.14 17.87
N PRO A 23 -9.75 -21.44 17.62
CA PRO A 23 -10.82 -22.44 17.56
C PRO A 23 -11.63 -22.55 18.86
N GLY A 24 -11.03 -22.23 20.02
CA GLY A 24 -11.71 -22.22 21.32
C GLY A 24 -12.51 -20.94 21.60
N LYS A 25 -12.42 -19.92 20.75
CA LYS A 25 -13.16 -18.67 20.86
C LYS A 25 -13.47 -18.06 19.47
N PRO A 26 -14.38 -18.67 18.69
CA PRO A 26 -14.87 -18.06 17.45
C PRO A 26 -15.60 -16.76 17.76
N GLU A 27 -15.38 -15.70 16.97
CA GLU A 27 -16.05 -14.41 17.16
C GLU A 27 -16.38 -13.72 15.83
N MET A 28 -17.47 -12.95 15.80
CA MET A 28 -17.73 -12.00 14.72
C MET A 28 -16.88 -10.76 14.97
N THR A 29 -15.94 -10.48 14.07
CA THR A 29 -15.06 -9.31 14.17
C THR A 29 -15.48 -8.28 13.13
N SER A 30 -15.59 -7.01 13.51
CA SER A 30 -15.80 -5.95 12.53
C SER A 30 -14.64 -5.90 11.54
N MET A 31 -14.94 -5.58 10.27
CA MET A 31 -13.94 -5.64 9.22
C MET A 31 -12.83 -4.59 9.42
N ASP A 32 -13.14 -3.43 9.99
CA ASP A 32 -12.15 -2.40 10.33
C ASP A 32 -11.15 -2.89 11.40
N LYS A 33 -11.64 -3.60 12.42
CA LYS A 33 -10.79 -4.20 13.46
C LYS A 33 -9.94 -5.33 12.88
N PHE A 34 -10.53 -6.20 12.06
CA PHE A 34 -9.81 -7.32 11.46
C PHE A 34 -8.70 -6.85 10.50
N LEU A 35 -9.03 -6.00 9.52
CA LEU A 35 -8.07 -5.46 8.56
C LEU A 35 -7.00 -4.62 9.27
N GLY A 36 -7.39 -3.79 10.25
CA GLY A 36 -6.43 -3.01 11.04
C GLY A 36 -5.46 -3.88 11.85
N THR A 37 -5.93 -5.02 12.35
CA THR A 37 -5.09 -6.01 13.04
C THR A 37 -4.09 -6.64 12.08
N GLU A 38 -4.55 -7.13 10.92
CA GLU A 38 -3.66 -7.72 9.89
C GLU A 38 -2.62 -6.72 9.38
N PHE A 39 -3.07 -5.50 9.10
CA PHE A 39 -2.21 -4.42 8.63
C PHE A 39 -1.03 -4.22 9.58
N ARG A 40 -1.29 -4.06 10.88
CA ARG A 40 -0.27 -3.79 11.90
C ARG A 40 0.53 -5.01 12.33
N SER A 41 -0.10 -6.18 12.42
CA SER A 41 0.56 -7.39 12.91
C SER A 41 1.48 -8.01 11.86
N ARG A 42 1.17 -7.80 10.58
CA ARG A 42 1.87 -8.43 9.45
C ARG A 42 2.48 -7.40 8.50
N TYR A 43 1.67 -6.67 7.75
CA TYR A 43 2.15 -6.02 6.54
C TYR A 43 3.07 -4.82 6.81
N VAL A 44 2.77 -3.98 7.80
CA VAL A 44 3.68 -2.88 8.17
C VAL A 44 4.64 -3.24 9.31
N ASN A 45 4.64 -4.50 9.75
CA ASN A 45 5.46 -4.98 10.85
C ASN A 45 6.91 -5.25 10.39
N PRO A 46 7.94 -4.64 11.01
CA PRO A 46 9.33 -4.88 10.64
C PRO A 46 9.75 -6.35 10.79
N THR A 47 9.20 -7.10 11.75
CA THR A 47 9.52 -8.52 11.93
C THR A 47 9.04 -9.36 10.75
N TRP A 48 7.83 -9.11 10.25
CA TRP A 48 7.32 -9.81 9.06
C TRP A 48 8.11 -9.43 7.82
N ILE A 49 8.41 -8.14 7.63
CA ILE A 49 9.22 -7.65 6.52
C ILE A 49 10.60 -8.30 6.52
N GLN A 50 11.28 -8.39 7.68
CA GLN A 50 12.54 -9.11 7.82
C GLN A 50 12.42 -10.59 7.47
N GLY A 51 11.31 -11.24 7.85
CA GLY A 51 10.99 -12.61 7.45
C GLY A 51 10.91 -12.75 5.93
N MET A 52 10.08 -11.92 5.28
CA MET A 52 9.94 -11.92 3.82
C MET A 52 11.25 -11.63 3.10
N LYS A 53 12.10 -10.74 3.64
CA LYS A 53 13.42 -10.49 3.06
C LYS A 53 14.31 -11.74 2.96
N LYS A 54 14.13 -12.73 3.86
CA LYS A 54 14.88 -14.00 3.80
C LYS A 54 14.46 -14.89 2.63
N GLU A 55 13.25 -14.67 2.11
CA GLU A 55 12.66 -15.42 0.98
C GLU A 55 12.96 -14.82 -0.40
N GLY A 56 13.80 -13.77 -0.47
CA GLY A 56 14.26 -13.17 -1.74
C GLY A 56 13.12 -12.73 -2.67
N TYR A 57 13.13 -13.22 -3.91
CA TYR A 57 12.13 -12.89 -4.94
C TYR A 57 10.69 -13.20 -4.48
N ALA A 58 10.46 -14.35 -3.83
CA ALA A 58 9.14 -14.74 -3.36
C ALA A 58 8.64 -13.78 -2.27
N GLY A 59 9.50 -13.40 -1.33
CA GLY A 59 9.17 -12.42 -0.31
C GLY A 59 8.88 -11.02 -0.88
N ALA A 60 9.62 -10.60 -1.91
CA ALA A 60 9.32 -9.36 -2.63
C ALA A 60 7.94 -9.42 -3.31
N GLY A 61 7.59 -10.56 -3.89
CA GLY A 61 6.26 -10.81 -4.47
C GLY A 61 5.12 -10.73 -3.45
N GLU A 62 5.32 -11.26 -2.24
CA GLU A 62 4.34 -11.15 -1.14
C GLU A 62 4.15 -9.70 -0.67
N MET A 63 5.24 -8.93 -0.57
CA MET A 63 5.17 -7.49 -0.26
C MET A 63 4.40 -6.73 -1.34
N ARG A 64 4.67 -7.02 -2.61
CA ARG A 64 3.94 -6.43 -3.75
C ARG A 64 2.46 -6.78 -3.72
N SER A 65 2.14 -8.05 -3.45
CA SER A 65 0.76 -8.53 -3.37
C SER A 65 -0.03 -7.85 -2.25
N PHE A 66 0.60 -7.58 -1.11
CA PHE A 66 -0.03 -6.78 -0.06
C PHE A 66 -0.49 -5.40 -0.55
N VAL A 67 0.37 -4.64 -1.23
CA VAL A 67 0.02 -3.30 -1.72
C VAL A 67 -1.14 -3.37 -2.72
N GLU A 68 -1.16 -4.39 -3.58
CA GLU A 68 -2.29 -4.65 -4.48
C GLU A 68 -3.59 -4.96 -3.70
N TYR A 69 -3.54 -5.86 -2.72
CA TYR A 69 -4.71 -6.21 -1.91
C TYR A 69 -5.25 -5.03 -1.11
N LEU A 70 -4.37 -4.16 -0.61
CA LEU A 70 -4.78 -2.93 0.08
C LEU A 70 -5.60 -2.03 -0.86
N TRP A 71 -5.17 -1.90 -2.12
CA TRP A 71 -5.96 -1.18 -3.13
C TRP A 71 -7.30 -1.85 -3.42
N VAL A 72 -7.33 -3.18 -3.57
CA VAL A 72 -8.60 -3.91 -3.80
C VAL A 72 -9.60 -3.67 -2.66
N TRP A 73 -9.16 -3.72 -1.41
CA TRP A 73 -10.00 -3.40 -0.26
C TRP A 73 -10.49 -1.95 -0.28
N ASN A 74 -9.63 -0.99 -0.65
CA ASN A 74 -10.05 0.40 -0.79
C ASN A 74 -11.07 0.59 -1.92
N ALA A 75 -10.91 -0.12 -3.04
CA ALA A 75 -11.79 0.01 -4.19
C ALA A 75 -13.17 -0.65 -3.96
N THR A 76 -13.23 -1.72 -3.18
CA THR A 76 -14.45 -2.52 -2.95
C THR A 76 -15.20 -2.14 -1.68
N VAL A 77 -14.48 -1.70 -0.64
CA VAL A 77 -15.06 -1.26 0.64
C VAL A 77 -14.35 0.02 1.09
N PRO A 78 -14.70 1.18 0.51
CA PRO A 78 -13.94 2.43 0.65
C PRO A 78 -13.67 2.88 2.09
N ASP A 79 -14.59 2.59 3.01
CA ASP A 79 -14.47 3.02 4.41
C ASP A 79 -13.42 2.22 5.22
N LEU A 80 -12.89 1.11 4.69
CA LEU A 80 -11.90 0.29 5.41
C LEU A 80 -10.47 0.83 5.30
N VAL A 81 -10.14 1.46 4.18
CA VAL A 81 -8.79 1.92 3.88
C VAL A 81 -8.77 3.43 3.81
N ASP A 82 -8.25 4.04 4.87
CA ASP A 82 -8.14 5.49 5.03
C ASP A 82 -6.76 5.99 4.59
N ASP A 83 -6.64 7.32 4.44
CA ASP A 83 -5.39 7.99 4.07
C ASP A 83 -4.23 7.63 5.02
N ALA A 84 -4.53 7.33 6.30
CA ALA A 84 -3.54 6.91 7.28
C ALA A 84 -2.91 5.54 6.95
N LYS A 85 -3.69 4.57 6.45
CA LYS A 85 -3.15 3.27 6.02
C LYS A 85 -2.28 3.43 4.77
N TRP A 86 -2.68 4.27 3.81
CA TRP A 86 -1.83 4.56 2.65
C TRP A 86 -0.54 5.26 3.03
N LYS A 87 -0.61 6.25 3.93
CA LYS A 87 0.58 6.95 4.44
C LYS A 87 1.55 5.99 5.12
N GLU A 88 1.05 5.10 5.98
CA GLU A 88 1.90 4.11 6.65
C GLU A 88 2.50 3.10 5.66
N THR A 89 1.72 2.63 4.67
CA THR A 89 2.24 1.78 3.59
C THR A 89 3.35 2.49 2.81
N PHE A 90 3.15 3.75 2.42
CA PHE A 90 4.16 4.55 1.74
C PHE A 90 5.42 4.76 2.60
N ASP A 91 5.25 5.08 3.89
CA ASP A 91 6.39 5.27 4.78
C ASP A 91 7.23 4.00 4.90
N VAL A 92 6.58 2.84 5.05
CA VAL A 92 7.26 1.56 5.17
C VAL A 92 7.88 1.10 3.86
N TYR A 93 7.10 1.10 2.78
CA TYR A 93 7.46 0.46 1.51
C TYR A 93 7.99 1.42 0.44
N VAL A 94 8.09 2.72 0.69
CA VAL A 94 8.71 3.69 -0.21
C VAL A 94 9.74 4.54 0.53
N GLN A 95 9.38 5.12 1.69
CA GLN A 95 10.37 5.89 2.47
C GLN A 95 11.36 5.02 3.24
N GLY A 96 11.07 3.73 3.43
CA GLY A 96 11.93 2.83 4.19
C GLY A 96 11.94 3.16 5.69
N LYS A 97 10.78 3.47 6.29
CA LYS A 97 10.58 3.84 7.70
C LYS A 97 11.36 2.99 8.69
N HIS A 98 11.41 1.67 8.45
CA HIS A 98 12.09 0.70 9.33
C HIS A 98 13.60 0.59 9.09
N LYS A 99 14.16 1.30 8.10
CA LYS A 99 15.58 1.30 7.73
C LYS A 99 16.14 -0.10 7.45
N LEU A 100 15.33 -0.96 6.83
CA LEU A 100 15.67 -2.35 6.56
C LEU A 100 16.35 -2.56 5.19
N GLY A 101 17.04 -1.56 4.62
CA GLY A 101 17.71 -1.71 3.32
C GLY A 101 16.76 -2.13 2.18
N ARG A 102 15.68 -1.35 2.00
CA ARG A 102 14.65 -1.60 0.99
C ARG A 102 15.24 -1.63 -0.41
N LYS A 103 15.98 -0.57 -0.79
CA LYS A 103 16.49 -0.38 -2.15
C LYS A 103 17.40 -1.53 -2.55
N GLU A 104 18.33 -1.90 -1.66
CA GLU A 104 19.26 -3.00 -1.88
C GLU A 104 18.54 -4.35 -1.99
N PHE A 105 17.50 -4.56 -1.18
CA PHE A 105 16.72 -5.79 -1.22
C PHE A 105 15.97 -5.95 -2.54
N PHE A 106 15.21 -4.93 -2.96
CA PHE A 106 14.43 -5.01 -4.18
C PHE A 106 15.32 -5.00 -5.43
N GLU A 107 16.38 -4.18 -5.46
CA GLU A 107 17.33 -4.19 -6.58
C GLU A 107 17.93 -5.58 -6.81
N LYS A 108 18.31 -6.27 -5.73
CA LYS A 108 18.88 -7.62 -5.82
C LYS A 108 17.86 -8.69 -6.16
N ASN A 109 16.65 -8.61 -5.61
CA ASN A 109 15.71 -9.73 -5.63
C ASN A 109 14.56 -9.54 -6.61
N SER A 110 14.02 -8.34 -6.77
CA SER A 110 12.92 -8.06 -7.71
C SER A 110 12.70 -6.54 -7.88
N PRO A 111 13.40 -5.86 -8.80
CA PRO A 111 13.21 -4.42 -9.02
C PRO A 111 11.80 -4.09 -9.53
N PHE A 112 11.17 -5.01 -10.27
CA PHE A 112 9.82 -4.84 -10.78
C PHE A 112 8.74 -4.97 -9.69
N ALA A 113 8.95 -5.76 -8.64
CA ALA A 113 8.03 -5.77 -7.48
C ALA A 113 8.01 -4.41 -6.78
N ASP A 114 9.17 -3.75 -6.67
CA ASP A 114 9.29 -2.41 -6.13
C ASP A 114 8.61 -1.35 -6.99
N GLN A 115 8.80 -1.48 -8.31
CA GLN A 115 8.17 -0.63 -9.30
C GLN A 115 6.65 -0.75 -9.24
N ASP A 116 6.11 -1.97 -9.19
CA ASP A 116 4.68 -2.24 -9.07
C ASP A 116 4.09 -1.62 -7.81
N MET A 117 4.72 -1.83 -6.64
CA MET A 117 4.26 -1.21 -5.40
C MET A 117 4.21 0.32 -5.49
N THR A 118 5.27 0.91 -6.04
CA THR A 118 5.38 2.37 -6.14
C THR A 118 4.38 2.92 -7.17
N ALA A 119 4.21 2.24 -8.30
CA ALA A 119 3.20 2.57 -9.32
C ALA A 119 1.79 2.46 -8.76
N ARG A 120 1.48 1.42 -7.99
CA ARG A 120 0.17 1.26 -7.35
C ARG A 120 -0.13 2.40 -6.36
N ILE A 121 0.87 2.84 -5.60
CA ILE A 121 0.74 4.01 -4.71
C ILE A 121 0.49 5.28 -5.52
N VAL A 122 1.20 5.51 -6.62
CA VAL A 122 0.95 6.66 -7.50
C VAL A 122 -0.47 6.59 -8.10
N GLU A 123 -0.93 5.40 -8.47
CA GLU A 123 -2.26 5.17 -9.02
C GLU A 123 -3.38 5.45 -7.99
N THR A 124 -3.15 5.18 -6.71
CA THR A 124 -4.14 5.51 -5.65
C THR A 124 -4.28 7.02 -5.46
N ILE A 125 -3.19 7.78 -5.61
CA ILE A 125 -3.20 9.25 -5.64
C ILE A 125 -3.97 9.74 -6.88
N ARG A 126 -3.58 9.26 -8.08
CA ARG A 126 -4.19 9.67 -9.34
C ARG A 126 -5.71 9.42 -9.38
N LYS A 127 -6.17 8.31 -8.82
CA LYS A 127 -7.59 7.94 -8.78
C LYS A 127 -8.35 8.55 -7.58
N GLY A 128 -7.68 9.29 -6.71
CA GLY A 128 -8.30 9.95 -5.55
C GLY A 128 -8.64 9.02 -4.38
N TYR A 129 -8.11 7.80 -4.36
CA TYR A 129 -8.25 6.89 -3.22
C TYR A 129 -7.41 7.33 -2.03
N TRP A 130 -6.26 7.95 -2.30
CA TRP A 130 -5.38 8.50 -1.28
C TRP A 130 -5.13 9.99 -1.53
N LYS A 131 -5.44 10.82 -0.53
CA LYS A 131 -5.15 12.26 -0.56
C LYS A 131 -3.78 12.55 0.02
N ALA A 132 -2.74 12.20 -0.72
CA ALA A 132 -1.35 12.49 -0.34
C ALA A 132 -1.04 14.00 -0.42
N ASP A 133 -0.11 14.47 0.40
CA ASP A 133 0.47 15.81 0.23
C ASP A 133 1.42 15.86 -0.98
N ALA A 134 1.79 17.09 -1.39
CA ALA A 134 2.62 17.31 -2.57
C ALA A 134 3.99 16.64 -2.46
N ALA A 135 4.65 16.72 -1.30
CA ALA A 135 5.98 16.14 -1.09
C ALA A 135 5.96 14.61 -1.17
N THR A 136 4.91 14.01 -0.63
CA THR A 136 4.64 12.57 -0.69
C THR A 136 4.38 12.12 -2.12
N THR A 137 3.57 12.87 -2.86
CA THR A 137 3.26 12.61 -4.27
C THR A 137 4.51 12.69 -5.14
N GLU A 138 5.29 13.76 -5.01
CA GLU A 138 6.55 13.96 -5.73
C GLU A 138 7.53 12.81 -5.44
N LYS A 139 7.66 12.41 -4.18
CA LYS A 139 8.56 11.31 -3.82
C LYS A 139 8.10 9.97 -4.40
N ALA A 140 6.80 9.67 -4.37
CA ALA A 140 6.28 8.44 -4.98
C ALA A 140 6.55 8.40 -6.49
N LEU A 141 6.28 9.51 -7.19
CA LEU A 141 6.56 9.66 -8.62
C LEU A 141 8.05 9.50 -8.93
N ARG A 142 8.92 10.18 -8.18
CA ARG A 142 10.36 10.11 -8.38
C ARG A 142 10.91 8.70 -8.20
N GLU A 143 10.46 7.95 -7.19
CA GLU A 143 10.90 6.57 -6.97
C GLU A 143 10.40 5.64 -8.09
N TYR A 144 9.17 5.82 -8.58
CA TYR A 144 8.66 5.07 -9.74
C TYR A 144 9.45 5.38 -11.01
N VAL A 145 9.64 6.66 -11.34
CA VAL A 145 10.35 7.10 -12.55
C VAL A 145 11.82 6.69 -12.52
N ALA A 146 12.49 6.77 -11.36
CA ALA A 146 13.86 6.30 -11.22
C ALA A 146 13.97 4.80 -11.54
N SER A 147 13.05 3.99 -11.01
CA SER A 147 12.99 2.55 -11.33
C SER A 147 12.72 2.31 -12.82
N ALA A 148 11.75 3.02 -13.40
CA ALA A 148 11.39 2.87 -14.82
C ALA A 148 12.53 3.27 -15.77
N ASN A 149 13.28 4.32 -15.43
CA ASN A 149 14.45 4.75 -16.20
C ASN A 149 15.60 3.75 -16.12
N GLN A 150 15.79 3.10 -14.97
CA GLN A 150 16.87 2.14 -14.76
C GLN A 150 16.57 0.76 -15.35
N HIS A 151 15.34 0.28 -15.17
CA HIS A 151 14.96 -1.11 -15.44
C HIS A 151 13.97 -1.28 -16.60
N GLY A 152 13.50 -0.17 -17.16
CA GLY A 152 12.34 -0.15 -18.05
C GLY A 152 11.02 -0.22 -17.29
N VAL A 153 9.92 0.01 -18.01
CA VAL A 153 8.57 -0.12 -17.44
C VAL A 153 8.22 -1.61 -17.32
N GLY A 154 7.88 -2.04 -16.12
CA GLY A 154 7.45 -3.41 -15.82
C GLY A 154 6.15 -3.76 -16.54
N CYS A 155 5.97 -5.05 -16.86
CA CYS A 155 4.81 -5.54 -17.59
C CYS A 155 3.59 -5.84 -16.68
N SER A 156 3.29 -4.97 -15.70
CA SER A 156 2.10 -5.12 -14.87
C SER A 156 0.89 -4.39 -15.45
N GLU A 157 -0.30 -4.81 -15.05
CA GLU A 157 -1.58 -4.30 -15.56
C GLU A 157 -1.79 -2.81 -15.26
N HIS A 158 -1.15 -2.28 -14.22
CA HIS A 158 -1.31 -0.89 -13.80
C HIS A 158 -0.21 0.05 -14.29
N THR A 159 0.86 -0.46 -14.91
CA THR A 159 1.93 0.32 -15.54
C THR A 159 1.87 0.22 -17.07
N PHE A 160 2.23 -0.91 -17.67
CA PHE A 160 2.35 -1.09 -19.13
C PHE A 160 0.99 -0.95 -19.85
N GLY A 161 -0.06 -1.56 -19.31
CA GLY A 161 -1.41 -1.54 -19.90
C GLY A 161 -2.24 -0.29 -19.60
N ASN A 162 -1.67 0.75 -18.99
CA ASN A 162 -2.43 1.85 -18.39
C ASN A 162 -2.02 3.24 -18.95
N PRO A 163 -2.55 3.65 -20.13
CA PRO A 163 -2.18 4.93 -20.75
C PRO A 163 -2.57 6.15 -19.90
N ARG A 164 -3.60 6.04 -19.05
CA ARG A 164 -3.99 7.13 -18.13
C ARG A 164 -2.97 7.32 -17.02
N PHE A 165 -2.41 6.24 -16.51
CA PHE A 165 -1.31 6.31 -15.55
C PHE A 165 -0.06 6.89 -16.19
N GLN A 166 0.33 6.41 -17.37
CA GLN A 166 1.51 6.93 -18.08
C GLN A 166 1.40 8.43 -18.36
N LYS A 167 0.22 8.89 -18.82
CA LYS A 167 -0.06 10.31 -19.01
C LYS A 167 0.11 11.11 -17.71
N TYR A 168 -0.46 10.63 -16.60
CA TYR A 168 -0.32 11.29 -15.30
C TYR A 168 1.12 11.36 -14.83
N VAL A 169 1.90 10.28 -14.97
CA VAL A 169 3.32 10.30 -14.62
C VAL A 169 4.06 11.33 -15.46
N ALA A 170 3.84 11.37 -16.78
CA ALA A 170 4.50 12.33 -17.67
C ALA A 170 4.14 13.80 -17.37
N GLU A 171 2.95 14.07 -16.84
CA GLU A 171 2.49 15.43 -16.49
C GLU A 171 2.96 15.89 -15.10
N GLN A 172 3.33 14.96 -14.21
CA GLN A 172 3.61 15.25 -12.80
C GLN A 172 5.05 14.97 -12.36
N ALA A 173 5.84 14.27 -13.19
CA ALA A 173 7.23 13.90 -12.92
C ALA A 173 8.26 14.92 -13.44
#